data_AF-A0A2E6I325-F1
#
_entry.id   AF-A0A2E6I325-F1
#
_cell.length_a   1.000
_cell.length_b   1.000
_cell.length_c   1.000
_cell.angle_alpha   90.00
_cell.angle_beta   90.00
_cell.angle_gamma   90.00
#
_symmetry.space_group_name_H-M   'P 1'
#
loop_
_entity.id
_entity.type
_entity.pdbx_description
1 polymer ?
#
loop_
_entity_poly.entity_id
_entity_poly.type
_entity_poly.pdbx_seq_one_letter_code
_entity_poly.pdbx_strand_id
1 'polypeptide(L)'
;MLCVSTVPDDTMAPETSPLGRLCLIIEKRADAVYSWGPDRARLVFDGVPFDLYFTKPKVFAVALLTATCSANHILKLSARARVQGMRFSPTRHLLFGSDDTPLYVSSEEDFYGRLGMTPVAPADRE
;
A
#
# COMPACT_ATOMS: atom_id res chain seq x y z
N MET A 1 -1.58 -15.18 16.08
CA MET A 1 -2.54 -14.16 16.51
C MET A 1 -2.67 -13.18 15.35
N LEU A 2 -3.71 -13.32 14.52
CA LEU A 2 -3.92 -12.50 13.34
C LEU A 2 -4.68 -11.23 13.77
N CYS A 3 -4.03 -10.07 13.67
CA CYS A 3 -4.68 -8.77 13.89
C CYS A 3 -5.55 -8.46 12.66
N VAL A 4 -6.78 -8.98 12.66
CA VAL A 4 -7.80 -8.59 11.68
C VAL A 4 -8.48 -7.34 12.23
N SER A 5 -8.26 -6.19 11.57
CA SER A 5 -9.03 -4.98 11.86
C SER A 5 -10.50 -5.27 11.59
N THR A 6 -11.34 -5.23 12.63
CA THR A 6 -12.80 -5.43 12.58
C THR A 6 -13.56 -4.15 12.26
N VAL A 7 -12.85 -3.08 11.92
CA VAL A 7 -13.39 -1.74 11.68
C VAL A 7 -13.90 -1.68 10.23
N PRO A 8 -15.21 -1.51 9.97
CA PRO A 8 -15.76 -1.36 8.63
C PRO A 8 -15.08 -0.18 7.91
N ASP A 9 -14.75 -0.32 6.62
CA ASP A 9 -14.08 0.71 5.80
C ASP A 9 -14.75 2.11 5.88
N ASP A 10 -16.06 2.14 6.17
CA ASP A 10 -16.88 3.35 6.23
C ASP A 10 -16.90 4.01 7.62
N THR A 11 -16.16 3.50 8.61
CA THR A 11 -16.12 4.09 9.97
C THR A 11 -15.02 5.13 10.19
N MET A 12 -14.38 5.62 9.13
CA MET A 12 -13.75 6.95 9.21
C MET A 12 -14.84 7.98 8.98
N ALA A 13 -15.34 8.58 10.06
CA ALA A 13 -16.35 9.63 10.00
C ALA A 13 -15.93 10.70 8.95
N PRO A 14 -16.81 11.07 7.99
CA PRO A 14 -16.48 11.98 6.91
C PRO A 14 -16.12 13.40 7.38
N GLU A 15 -16.40 13.72 8.65
CA GLU A 15 -16.33 15.07 9.22
C GLU A 15 -14.96 15.42 9.81
N THR A 16 -14.02 14.47 9.78
CA THR A 16 -12.61 14.69 10.17
C THR A 16 -11.73 14.02 9.14
N SER A 17 -11.41 14.70 8.03
CA SER A 17 -10.41 14.21 7.07
C SER A 17 -9.13 13.85 7.83
N PRO A 18 -8.80 12.55 8.02
CA PRO A 18 -7.63 12.14 8.79
C PRO A 18 -6.37 12.71 8.15
N LEU A 19 -6.40 12.82 6.82
CA LEU A 19 -5.38 13.44 6.01
C LEU A 19 -5.22 14.93 6.37
N GLY A 20 -6.30 15.71 6.45
CA GLY A 20 -6.22 17.13 6.81
C GLY A 20 -5.60 17.36 8.20
N ARG A 21 -5.97 16.53 9.18
CA ARG A 21 -5.34 16.58 10.52
C ARG A 21 -3.87 16.14 10.49
N LEU A 22 -3.54 15.10 9.73
CA LEU A 22 -2.17 14.62 9.55
C LEU A 22 -1.30 15.67 8.84
N CYS A 23 -1.80 16.35 7.81
CA CYS A 23 -1.10 17.43 7.12
C CYS A 23 -0.67 18.51 8.11
N LEU A 24 -1.59 19.00 8.96
CA LEU A 24 -1.27 20.00 9.98
C LEU A 24 -0.21 19.52 10.98
N ILE A 25 -0.24 18.23 11.35
CA ILE A 25 0.76 17.65 12.27
C ILE A 25 2.12 17.55 11.60
N ILE A 26 2.15 17.10 10.34
CA ILE A 26 3.37 16.93 9.55
C ILE A 26 4.00 18.30 9.28
N GLU A 27 3.23 19.28 8.82
CA GLU A 27 3.72 20.65 8.57
C GLU A 27 4.26 21.32 9.83
N LYS A 28 3.70 20.99 11.00
CA LYS A 28 4.16 21.54 12.29
C LYS A 28 5.46 20.87 12.80
N ARG A 29 5.75 19.65 12.38
CA ARG A 29 6.84 18.83 12.95
C ARG A 29 7.98 18.54 11.98
N ALA A 30 7.71 18.52 10.68
CA ALA A 30 8.72 18.32 9.66
C ALA A 30 9.61 19.56 9.57
N ASP A 31 10.89 19.35 9.29
CA ASP A 31 11.82 20.43 8.97
C ASP A 31 11.43 21.09 7.64
N ALA A 32 10.99 20.26 6.68
CA ALA A 32 10.48 20.69 5.40
C ALA A 32 9.53 19.65 4.80
N VAL A 33 8.52 20.09 4.05
CA VAL A 33 7.70 19.23 3.19
C VAL A 33 7.98 19.60 1.74
N TYR A 34 8.52 18.66 0.97
CA TYR A 34 8.87 18.88 -0.44
C TYR A 34 7.68 18.76 -1.37
N SER A 35 6.79 17.79 -1.10
CA SER A 35 5.64 17.55 -1.97
C SER A 35 4.53 16.80 -1.25
N TRP A 36 3.30 17.17 -1.56
CA TRP A 36 2.09 16.41 -1.28
C TRP A 36 1.57 15.74 -2.54
N GLY A 37 1.24 14.45 -2.44
CA GLY A 37 0.49 13.68 -3.43
C GLY A 37 -0.85 13.21 -2.84
N PRO A 38 -1.71 12.59 -3.65
CA PRO A 38 -3.00 12.09 -3.20
C PRO A 38 -2.90 11.01 -2.12
N ASP A 39 -1.80 10.26 -2.10
CA ASP A 39 -1.55 9.10 -1.24
C ASP A 39 -0.12 9.07 -0.66
N ARG A 40 0.66 10.15 -0.81
CA ARG A 40 2.02 10.24 -0.28
C ARG A 40 2.44 11.66 0.08
N ALA A 41 3.37 11.79 1.01
CA ALA A 41 4.08 13.02 1.34
C ALA A 41 5.59 12.76 1.33
N ARG A 42 6.36 13.73 0.80
CA ARG A 42 7.82 13.71 0.90
C ARG A 42 8.27 14.84 1.79
N LEU A 43 9.02 14.53 2.83
CA LEU A 43 9.41 15.48 3.86
C LEU A 43 10.81 15.18 4.42
N VAL A 44 11.35 16.14 5.17
CA VAL A 44 12.52 15.95 6.04
C VAL A 44 12.07 16.05 7.48
N PHE A 45 12.52 15.12 8.31
CA PHE A 45 12.29 15.13 9.75
C PHE A 45 13.60 14.77 10.45
N ASP A 46 14.05 15.62 11.37
CA ASP A 46 15.36 15.53 12.04
C ASP A 46 16.53 15.37 11.04
N GLY A 47 16.48 16.11 9.93
CA GLY A 47 17.50 16.07 8.87
C GLY A 47 17.49 14.80 7.99
N VAL A 48 16.55 13.86 8.22
CA VAL A 48 16.42 12.62 7.44
C VAL A 48 15.27 12.74 6.44
N PRO A 49 15.48 12.39 5.15
CA PRO A 49 14.40 12.39 4.16
C PRO A 49 13.47 11.18 4.36
N PHE A 50 12.16 11.42 4.28
CA PHE A 50 11.12 10.41 4.40
C PHE A 50 10.12 10.51 3.24
N ASP A 51 9.74 9.34 2.71
CA ASP A 51 8.55 9.14 1.90
C ASP A 51 7.47 8.50 2.79
N LEU A 52 6.42 9.25 3.11
CA LEU A 52 5.29 8.80 3.93
C LEU A 52 4.11 8.45 3.02
N TYR A 53 3.57 7.25 3.15
CA TYR A 53 2.45 6.76 2.33
C TYR A 53 1.16 6.67 3.15
N PHE A 54 0.05 7.04 2.53
CA PHE A 54 -1.30 6.95 3.10
C PHE A 54 -2.12 5.95 2.30
N THR A 55 -2.84 5.10 3.00
CA THR A 55 -3.67 4.09 2.35
C THR A 55 -4.88 3.72 3.19
N LYS A 56 -5.91 3.18 2.55
CA LYS A 56 -7.08 2.66 3.27
C LYS A 56 -6.75 1.31 3.89
N PRO A 57 -7.31 0.96 5.07
CA PRO A 57 -7.05 -0.34 5.70
C PRO A 57 -7.25 -1.53 4.75
N LYS A 58 -8.30 -1.50 3.92
CA LYS A 58 -8.63 -2.58 2.95
C LYS A 58 -7.58 -2.89 1.90
N VAL A 59 -6.68 -1.95 1.61
CA VAL A 59 -5.59 -2.12 0.62
C VAL A 59 -4.21 -2.08 1.28
N PHE A 60 -4.16 -2.02 2.62
CA PHE A 60 -2.91 -1.85 3.36
C PHE A 60 -1.87 -2.93 3.05
N ALA A 61 -2.30 -4.19 2.96
CA ALA A 61 -1.39 -5.31 2.64
C ALA A 61 -0.69 -5.13 1.29
N VAL A 62 -1.41 -4.72 0.24
CA VAL A 62 -0.83 -4.47 -1.09
C VAL A 62 0.01 -3.21 -1.10
N ALA A 63 -0.41 -2.17 -0.38
CA ALA A 63 0.34 -0.92 -0.26
C ALA A 63 1.70 -1.15 0.41
N LEU A 64 1.72 -1.90 1.52
CA LEU A 64 2.94 -2.28 2.22
C LEU A 64 3.86 -3.12 1.33
N LEU A 65 3.31 -4.13 0.64
CA LEU A 65 4.05 -4.92 -0.33
C LEU A 65 4.66 -4.03 -1.42
N THR A 66 3.88 -3.09 -1.97
CA THR A 66 4.34 -2.19 -3.03
C THR A 66 5.45 -1.24 -2.56
N ALA A 67 5.37 -0.75 -1.32
CA ALA A 67 6.40 0.12 -0.74
C ALA A 67 7.69 -0.62 -0.37
N THR A 68 7.61 -1.94 -0.13
CA THR A 68 8.75 -2.75 0.32
C THR A 68 9.54 -3.36 -0.84
N CYS A 69 8.88 -3.66 -1.96
CA CYS A 69 9.50 -4.41 -3.06
C CYS A 69 10.33 -3.50 -3.98
N SER A 70 11.38 -4.07 -4.57
CA SER A 70 12.06 -3.42 -5.71
C SER A 70 11.12 -3.30 -6.92
N ALA A 71 11.45 -2.37 -7.82
CA ALA A 71 10.71 -2.21 -9.07
C ALA A 71 10.71 -3.51 -9.91
N ASN A 72 11.81 -4.27 -9.89
CA ASN A 72 11.92 -5.51 -10.63
C ASN A 72 11.05 -6.62 -10.03
N HIS A 73 10.99 -6.72 -8.69
CA HIS A 73 10.09 -7.66 -8.04
C HIS A 73 8.62 -7.34 -8.32
N ILE A 74 8.25 -6.06 -8.34
CA ILE A 74 6.90 -5.62 -8.74
C ILE A 74 6.57 -6.04 -10.17
N LEU A 75 7.53 -5.98 -11.10
CA LEU A 75 7.34 -6.47 -12.48
C LEU A 75 7.11 -8.00 -12.51
N LYS A 76 7.87 -8.77 -11.72
CA LYS A 76 7.69 -10.22 -11.60
C LYS A 76 6.30 -10.58 -11.07
N LEU A 77 5.84 -9.90 -10.02
CA LEU A 77 4.50 -10.09 -9.46
C LEU A 77 3.41 -9.73 -10.48
N SER A 78 3.61 -8.64 -11.24
CA SER A 78 2.69 -8.23 -12.30
C SER A 78 2.60 -9.26 -13.43
N ALA A 79 3.73 -9.84 -13.84
CA ALA A 79 3.77 -10.92 -14.82
C ALA A 79 3.06 -12.18 -14.29
N ARG A 80 3.29 -12.54 -13.03
CA ARG A 80 2.62 -13.69 -12.41
C ARG A 80 1.11 -13.50 -12.29
N ALA A 81 0.65 -12.30 -11.93
CA ALA A 81 -0.78 -11.98 -11.90
C ALA A 81 -1.44 -12.24 -13.26
N ARG A 82 -0.79 -11.80 -14.35
CA ARG A 82 -1.30 -12.03 -15.71
C ARG A 82 -1.39 -13.52 -16.07
N VAL A 83 -0.43 -14.33 -15.65
CA VAL A 83 -0.46 -15.79 -15.85
C VAL A 83 -1.67 -16.42 -15.14
N GLN A 84 -2.09 -15.86 -14.00
CA GLN A 84 -3.28 -16.30 -13.26
C GLN A 84 -4.59 -15.64 -13.75
N GLY A 85 -4.59 -14.94 -14.89
CA GLY A 85 -5.76 -14.22 -15.39
C GLY A 85 -6.16 -13.01 -14.57
N MET A 86 -5.24 -12.47 -13.76
CA MET A 86 -5.46 -11.30 -12.90
C MET A 86 -4.60 -10.11 -13.36
N ARG A 87 -4.92 -8.93 -12.86
CA ARG A 87 -4.14 -7.71 -13.11
C ARG A 87 -3.71 -7.08 -11.79
N PHE A 88 -2.41 -7.02 -11.53
CA PHE A 88 -1.86 -6.29 -10.40
C PHE A 88 -1.68 -4.80 -10.78
N SER A 89 -2.20 -3.89 -9.94
CA SER A 89 -2.03 -2.45 -10.08
C SER A 89 -1.29 -1.89 -8.86
N PRO A 90 0.05 -1.71 -8.95
CA PRO A 90 0.85 -1.18 -7.85
C PRO A 90 0.42 0.23 -7.44
N THR A 91 0.04 1.07 -8.41
CA THR A 91 -0.39 2.45 -8.16
C THR A 91 -1.74 2.57 -7.48
N ARG A 92 -2.62 1.57 -7.64
CA ARG A 92 -3.93 1.53 -6.96
C ARG A 92 -3.91 0.63 -5.72
N HIS A 93 -2.78 -0.02 -5.43
CA HIS A 93 -2.62 -1.01 -4.37
C HIS A 93 -3.72 -2.10 -4.42
N LEU A 94 -4.00 -2.60 -5.63
CA LEU A 94 -5.08 -3.57 -5.86
C LEU A 94 -4.66 -4.68 -6.80
N LEU A 95 -5.20 -5.87 -6.56
CA LEU A 95 -5.27 -6.95 -7.52
C LEU A 95 -6.67 -6.94 -8.15
N PHE A 96 -6.77 -7.20 -9.44
CA PHE A 96 -8.03 -7.29 -10.16
C PHE A 96 -8.22 -8.70 -10.71
N GLY A 97 -9.44 -9.22 -10.62
CA GLY A 97 -9.84 -10.48 -11.24
C GLY A 97 -9.86 -10.39 -12.77
N SER A 98 -10.20 -11.50 -13.42
CA SER A 98 -10.32 -11.59 -14.88
C SER A 98 -11.45 -10.74 -15.44
N ASP A 99 -12.45 -10.43 -14.63
CA ASP A 99 -13.59 -9.56 -14.91
C ASP A 99 -13.35 -8.08 -14.53
N ASP A 100 -12.10 -7.72 -14.24
CA ASP A 100 -11.69 -6.39 -13.76
C ASP A 100 -12.31 -5.97 -12.42
N THR A 101 -12.83 -6.92 -11.62
CA THR A 101 -13.30 -6.64 -10.27
C THR A 101 -12.13 -6.55 -9.28
N PRO A 102 -12.16 -5.62 -8.30
CA PRO A 102 -11.10 -5.51 -7.31
C PRO A 102 -11.15 -6.68 -6.32
N LEU A 103 -10.01 -7.36 -6.17
CA LEU A 103 -9.77 -8.41 -5.20
C LEU A 103 -9.00 -7.84 -4.01
N TYR A 104 -9.70 -7.65 -2.90
CA TYR A 104 -9.08 -7.23 -1.66
C TYR A 104 -8.31 -8.40 -1.04
N VAL A 105 -7.08 -8.12 -0.64
CA VAL A 105 -6.21 -9.08 0.03
C VAL A 105 -5.99 -8.66 1.47
N SER A 106 -6.09 -9.62 2.39
CA SER A 106 -6.01 -9.36 3.83
C SER A 106 -4.57 -9.40 4.36
N SER A 107 -3.66 -10.08 3.65
CA SER A 107 -2.24 -10.18 4.01
C SER A 107 -1.35 -10.35 2.79
N GLU A 108 -0.04 -10.28 3.02
CA GLU A 108 0.96 -10.59 1.99
C GLU A 108 0.88 -12.07 1.56
N GLU A 109 0.63 -12.99 2.49
CA GLU A 109 0.43 -14.41 2.20
C GLU A 109 -0.79 -14.66 1.30
N ASP A 110 -1.91 -13.96 1.53
CA ASP A 110 -3.08 -14.03 0.64
C ASP A 110 -2.72 -13.52 -0.76
N PHE A 111 -1.98 -12.42 -0.85
CA PHE A 111 -1.53 -11.89 -2.15
C PHE A 111 -0.67 -12.90 -2.92
N TYR A 112 0.39 -13.45 -2.31
CA TYR A 112 1.23 -14.47 -2.96
C TYR A 112 0.45 -15.76 -3.26
N GLY A 113 -0.45 -16.16 -2.36
CA GLY A 113 -1.30 -17.34 -2.53
C GLY A 113 -2.19 -17.24 -3.77
N ARG A 114 -2.81 -16.08 -4.01
CA ARG A 114 -3.58 -15.82 -5.25
C ARG A 114 -2.72 -15.90 -6.50
N LEU A 115 -1.45 -15.52 -6.40
CA LEU A 115 -0.49 -15.64 -7.51
C LEU A 115 0.05 -17.07 -7.68
N GLY A 116 -0.37 -18.02 -6.83
CA GLY A 116 0.19 -19.38 -6.80
C GLY A 116 1.68 -19.37 -6.49
N MET A 117 2.08 -18.57 -5.51
CA MET A 117 3.45 -18.38 -5.05
C MET A 117 3.55 -18.57 -3.55
N THR A 118 4.72 -18.99 -3.08
CA THR A 118 5.10 -18.90 -1.66
C THR A 118 5.55 -17.47 -1.36
N PRO A 119 5.23 -16.91 -0.18
CA PRO A 119 5.74 -15.60 0.24
C PRO A 119 7.26 -15.53 0.18
N VAL A 120 7.77 -14.41 -0.34
CA VAL A 120 9.21 -14.10 -0.43
C VAL A 120 9.56 -13.11 0.67
N ALA A 121 10.61 -13.35 1.45
CA ALA A 121 11.03 -12.44 2.51
C ALA A 121 11.47 -11.07 1.93
N PRO A 122 11.26 -9.94 2.64
CA PRO A 122 11.61 -8.60 2.13
C PRO A 122 13.02 -8.45 1.58
N ALA A 123 14.01 -9.09 2.23
CA ALA A 123 15.42 -9.03 1.84
C ALA A 123 15.73 -9.69 0.49
N ASP A 124 14.82 -10.53 -0.03
CA ASP A 124 15.03 -11.31 -1.26
C ASP A 124 14.21 -10.77 -2.44
N ARG A 125 13.64 -9.57 -2.34
CA ARG A 125 12.69 -9.00 -3.31
C ARG A 125 13.37 -8.08 -4.33
N GLU A 126 14.42 -8.58 -4.97
CA GLU A 126 15.17 -7.93 -6.06
C GLU A 126 14.78 -8.44 -7.45
#